data_AF-A0A8H7CZG8-F1
#
_entry.id   AF-A0A8H7CZG8-F1
#
_cell.length_a   1.000
_cell.length_b   1.000
_cell.length_c   1.000
_cell.angle_alpha   90.00
_cell.angle_beta   90.00
_cell.angle_gamma   90.00
#
_symmetry.space_group_name_H-M   'P 1'
#
loop_
_entity.id
_entity.type
_entity.pdbx_description
1 polymer ?
#
loop_
_entity_poly.entity_id
_entity_poly.type
_entity_poly.pdbx_seq_one_letter_code
_entity_poly.pdbx_strand_id
1 'polypeptide(L)'
;MHPTLLRRQLGGLVPPKIATPRLVSGNSGGGLDPLVDFYSKLPKGPAPSRFGGLKGRFFSGKNASGAPVIALIGGIFLIGYTLDYQLHLKHHKNNAH
;
A
#
# COMPACT_ATOMS: atom_id res chain seq x y z
N MET A 1 -25.21 -42.18 -54.68
CA MET A 1 -24.48 -42.28 -53.39
C MET A 1 -23.54 -41.09 -53.29
N HIS A 2 -23.82 -40.12 -52.39
CA HIS A 2 -23.01 -38.89 -52.22
C HIS A 2 -22.28 -38.85 -50.86
N PRO A 3 -21.34 -39.78 -50.59
CA PRO A 3 -20.61 -39.83 -49.31
C PRO A 3 -19.76 -38.58 -49.04
N THR A 4 -19.42 -37.82 -50.08
CA THR A 4 -18.61 -36.60 -50.00
C THR A 4 -19.36 -35.39 -49.43
N LEU A 5 -20.68 -35.28 -49.67
CA LEU A 5 -21.50 -34.19 -49.12
C LEU A 5 -21.67 -34.33 -47.60
N LEU A 6 -21.94 -35.56 -47.14
CA LEU A 6 -22.06 -35.87 -45.71
C LEU A 6 -20.73 -35.60 -44.97
N ARG A 7 -19.59 -35.97 -45.58
CA ARG A 7 -18.26 -35.69 -45.02
C ARG A 7 -17.94 -34.20 -44.95
N ARG A 8 -18.36 -33.40 -45.94
CA ARG A 8 -18.17 -31.95 -45.94
C ARG A 8 -19.04 -31.28 -44.88
N GLN A 9 -20.27 -31.76 -44.68
CA GLN A 9 -21.18 -31.27 -43.64
C GLN A 9 -20.66 -31.56 -42.22
N LEU A 10 -19.90 -32.65 -42.04
CA LEU A 10 -19.25 -33.02 -40.77
C LEU A 10 -17.84 -32.43 -40.59
N GLY A 11 -17.28 -31.75 -41.61
CA GLY A 11 -15.91 -31.24 -41.60
C GLY A 11 -15.64 -30.09 -40.61
N GLY A 12 -16.69 -29.44 -40.10
CA GLY A 12 -16.60 -28.40 -39.06
C GLY A 12 -16.87 -28.92 -37.63
N LEU A 13 -17.19 -30.21 -37.46
CA LEU A 13 -17.53 -30.79 -36.17
C LEU A 13 -16.30 -30.95 -35.26
N VAL A 14 -15.14 -31.20 -35.86
CA VAL A 14 -13.85 -31.25 -35.15
C VAL A 14 -13.15 -29.92 -35.38
N PRO A 15 -12.89 -29.12 -34.34
CA PRO A 15 -12.18 -27.86 -34.50
C PRO A 15 -10.77 -28.13 -35.08
N PRO A 16 -10.28 -27.27 -35.99
CA PRO A 16 -8.97 -27.43 -36.59
C PRO A 16 -7.87 -27.42 -35.52
N LYS A 17 -6.72 -28.02 -35.80
CA LYS A 17 -5.55 -27.95 -34.91
C LYS A 17 -5.06 -26.50 -34.82
N ILE A 18 -5.48 -25.80 -33.77
CA ILE A 18 -4.93 -24.50 -33.39
C ILE A 18 -3.71 -24.79 -32.53
N ALA A 19 -2.53 -24.27 -32.87
CA ALA A 19 -1.30 -24.51 -32.10
C ALA A 19 -1.42 -24.03 -30.64
N THR A 20 -2.34 -23.10 -30.36
CA THR A 20 -2.53 -22.49 -29.04
C THR A 20 -4.01 -22.15 -28.77
N PRO A 21 -4.90 -23.15 -28.57
CA PRO A 21 -6.33 -22.90 -28.34
C PRO A 21 -6.57 -22.06 -27.08
N ARG A 22 -5.71 -22.24 -26.07
CA ARG A 22 -5.74 -21.52 -24.80
C ARG A 22 -5.49 -20.01 -24.91
N LEU A 23 -4.80 -19.55 -25.95
CA LEU A 23 -4.59 -18.11 -26.19
C LEU A 23 -5.82 -17.44 -26.81
N VAL A 24 -6.70 -18.20 -27.47
CA VAL A 24 -7.88 -17.69 -28.17
C VAL A 24 -9.14 -17.78 -27.28
N SER A 25 -9.24 -18.78 -26.40
CA SER A 25 -10.43 -19.02 -25.57
C SER A 25 -10.24 -18.79 -24.06
N GLY A 26 -9.01 -18.58 -23.61
CA GLY A 26 -8.69 -18.40 -22.18
C GLY A 26 -8.23 -16.99 -21.91
N ASN A 27 -8.95 -16.30 -21.01
CA ASN A 27 -8.62 -15.04 -20.32
C ASN A 27 -7.24 -14.49 -20.71
N SER A 28 -7.20 -13.59 -21.70
CA SER A 28 -6.02 -13.08 -22.41
C SER A 28 -4.93 -12.39 -21.56
N GLY A 29 -4.97 -12.53 -20.22
CA GLY A 29 -4.07 -11.90 -19.26
C GLY A 29 -2.74 -12.65 -19.06
N GLY A 30 -2.74 -13.99 -18.97
CA GLY A 30 -1.57 -14.73 -18.49
C GLY A 30 -0.30 -14.63 -19.34
N GLY A 31 -0.43 -14.39 -20.66
CA GLY A 31 0.71 -14.19 -21.56
C GLY A 31 1.25 -12.76 -21.54
N LEU A 32 0.47 -11.80 -21.06
CA LEU A 32 0.80 -10.38 -21.07
C LEU A 32 1.26 -9.89 -19.69
N ASP A 33 0.98 -10.63 -18.61
CA ASP A 33 1.41 -10.29 -17.24
C ASP A 33 2.92 -9.99 -17.13
N PRO A 34 3.85 -10.74 -17.75
CA PRO A 34 5.28 -10.43 -17.71
C PRO A 34 5.62 -9.12 -18.42
N LEU A 35 4.89 -8.79 -19.49
CA LEU A 35 5.09 -7.55 -20.25
C LEU A 35 4.55 -6.35 -19.47
N VAL A 36 3.37 -6.48 -18.87
CA VAL A 36 2.78 -5.46 -17.99
C VAL A 36 3.68 -5.23 -16.77
N ASP A 37 4.17 -6.30 -16.14
CA ASP A 37 5.07 -6.22 -15.00
C ASP A 37 6.39 -5.52 -15.36
N PHE A 38 7.00 -5.87 -16.51
CA PHE A 38 8.16 -5.18 -17.05
C PHE A 38 7.91 -3.68 -17.20
N TYR A 39 6.84 -3.28 -17.90
CA TYR A 39 6.53 -1.87 -18.12
C TYR A 39 6.13 -1.12 -16.84
N SER A 40 5.52 -1.81 -15.87
CA SER A 40 5.15 -1.23 -14.59
C SER A 40 6.37 -0.85 -13.74
N LYS A 41 7.47 -1.61 -13.88
CA LYS A 41 8.72 -1.52 -13.12
C LYS A 41 9.82 -0.71 -13.80
N LEU A 42 9.60 -0.14 -14.98
CA LEU A 42 10.57 0.80 -15.56
C LEU A 42 10.94 1.86 -14.51
N PRO A 43 12.22 2.29 -14.43
CA PRO A 43 12.65 3.30 -13.47
C PRO A 43 11.87 4.59 -13.70
N LYS A 44 10.81 4.77 -12.92
CA LYS A 44 10.12 6.04 -12.76
C LYS A 44 11.01 6.85 -11.82
N GLY A 45 11.15 8.14 -12.06
CA GLY A 45 11.92 9.02 -11.18
C GLY A 45 11.48 8.88 -9.71
N PRO A 46 12.24 9.46 -8.77
CA PRO A 46 11.98 9.30 -7.34
C PRO A 46 10.51 9.57 -7.03
N ALA A 47 9.84 8.57 -6.43
CA ALA A 47 8.43 8.67 -6.12
C ALA A 47 8.17 9.89 -5.23
N PRO A 48 7.10 10.66 -5.45
CA PRO A 48 6.78 11.78 -4.60
C PRO A 48 6.62 11.32 -3.15
N SER A 49 7.18 12.10 -2.22
CA SER A 49 7.09 11.80 -0.79
C SER A 49 5.63 11.71 -0.38
N ARG A 50 5.16 10.49 -0.09
CA ARG A 50 3.79 10.23 0.35
C ARG A 50 3.56 10.68 1.81
N PHE A 51 4.62 10.97 2.54
CA PHE A 51 4.54 11.36 3.94
C PHE A 51 4.56 12.89 4.04
N GLY A 52 3.36 13.48 4.13
CA GLY A 52 3.17 14.88 4.50
C GLY A 52 3.00 15.05 6.02
N GLY A 53 3.18 16.27 6.52
CA GLY A 53 2.90 16.64 7.92
C GLY A 53 3.92 16.12 8.95
N LEU A 54 3.50 16.04 10.21
CA LEU A 54 4.33 15.62 11.35
C LEU A 54 4.98 14.25 11.13
N LYS A 55 4.26 13.31 10.49
CA LYS A 55 4.75 11.97 10.18
C LYS A 55 5.94 12.01 9.21
N GLY A 56 5.84 12.77 8.12
CA GLY A 56 6.95 12.94 7.17
C GLY A 56 8.15 13.68 7.74
N ARG A 57 7.91 14.58 8.71
CA ARG A 57 8.94 15.43 9.29
C ARG A 57 9.75 14.77 10.41
N PHE A 58 9.15 13.84 11.16
CA PHE A 58 9.82 13.24 12.32
C PHE A 58 9.79 11.71 12.38
N PHE A 59 8.95 11.05 11.57
CA PHE A 59 8.69 9.61 11.71
C PHE A 59 8.91 8.82 10.42
N SER A 60 9.47 9.41 9.36
CA SER A 60 9.61 8.74 8.07
C SER A 60 10.93 9.05 7.35
N GLY A 61 11.51 8.01 6.76
CA GLY A 61 12.72 8.08 5.94
C GLY A 61 13.92 8.68 6.68
N LYS A 62 14.70 9.50 5.96
CA LYS A 62 15.89 10.19 6.47
C LYS A 62 15.64 11.16 7.63
N ASN A 63 14.38 11.54 7.86
CA ASN A 63 13.99 12.47 8.93
C ASN A 63 13.45 11.75 10.16
N ALA A 64 13.53 10.41 10.22
CA ALA A 64 13.14 9.66 11.40
C ALA A 64 14.01 10.10 12.59
N SER A 65 13.39 10.69 13.61
CA SER A 65 14.07 11.27 14.76
C SER A 65 13.32 10.97 16.05
N GLY A 66 14.06 10.85 17.15
CA GLY A 66 13.52 10.70 18.50
C GLY A 66 12.94 12.01 19.10
N ALA A 67 13.05 13.14 18.39
CA ALA A 67 12.55 14.43 18.86
C ALA A 67 11.09 14.44 19.34
N PRO A 68 10.12 13.75 18.69
CA PRO A 68 8.75 13.68 19.18
C PRO A 68 8.60 12.97 20.53
N VAL A 69 9.48 12.00 20.82
CA VAL A 69 9.48 11.28 22.10
C VAL A 69 9.93 12.22 23.22
N ILE A 70 11.00 12.98 22.99
CA ILE A 70 11.49 13.98 23.96
C ILE A 70 10.44 15.07 24.17
N ALA A 71 9.81 15.55 23.10
CA ALA A 71 8.74 16.53 23.18
C ALA A 71 7.53 16.00 23.98
N LEU A 72 7.16 14.73 23.80
CA LEU A 72 6.11 14.08 24.58
C LEU A 72 6.46 14.02 26.06
N ILE A 73 7.67 13.58 26.40
CA ILE A 73 8.17 13.52 27.78
C ILE A 73 8.10 14.92 28.42
N GLY A 74 8.64 15.94 27.75
CA GLY A 74 8.60 17.32 28.23
C GLY A 74 7.17 17.83 28.42
N GLY A 75 6.26 17.52 27.49
CA GLY A 75 4.84 17.86 27.60
C GLY A 75 4.16 17.24 28.82
N ILE A 76 4.44 15.96 29.11
CA ILE A 76 3.90 15.27 30.28
C ILE A 76 4.42 15.91 31.57
N PHE A 77 5.72 16.21 31.67
CA PHE A 77 6.27 16.86 32.86
C PHE A 77 5.66 18.24 33.10
N LEU A 78 5.50 19.04 32.03
CA LEU A 78 4.93 20.38 32.15
C LEU A 78 3.48 20.31 32.62
N ILE A 79 2.67 19.42 32.05
CA ILE A 79 1.28 19.21 32.47
C ILE A 79 1.22 18.67 33.91
N GLY A 80 2.07 17.71 34.26
CA GLY A 80 2.13 17.15 35.62
C GLY A 80 2.46 18.23 36.65
N TYR A 81 3.46 19.06 36.37
CA TYR A 81 3.85 20.17 37.25
C TYR A 81 2.75 21.23 37.38
N THR A 82 2.06 21.59 36.29
CA THR A 82 0.97 22.57 36.38
C THR A 82 -0.19 22.02 37.21
N LEU A 83 -0.53 20.74 37.08
CA LEU A 83 -1.54 20.09 37.91
C LEU A 83 -1.13 20.04 39.38
N ASP A 84 0.08 19.59 39.68
CA ASP A 84 0.63 19.53 41.03
C ASP A 84 0.67 20.92 41.68
N TYR A 85 1.04 21.95 40.91
CA TYR A 85 1.01 23.32 41.38
C TYR A 85 -0.40 23.80 41.74
N GLN A 86 -1.39 23.54 40.88
CA GLN A 86 -2.76 24.01 41.11
C GLN A 86 -3.47 23.22 42.21
N LEU A 87 -3.25 21.91 42.31
CA LEU A 87 -3.98 21.04 43.22
C LEU A 87 -3.30 20.92 44.59
N HIS A 88 -1.97 21.02 44.64
CA HIS A 88 -1.21 20.79 45.86
C HIS A 88 -0.41 22.03 46.28
N LEU A 89 0.64 22.41 45.54
CA LEU A 89 1.64 23.36 46.02
C LEU A 89 1.06 24.74 46.34
N LYS A 90 0.06 25.21 45.59
CA LYS A 90 -0.57 26.52 45.82
C LYS A 90 -1.37 26.61 47.11
N HIS A 91 -1.89 25.49 47.62
CA HIS A 91 -2.72 25.46 48.83
C HIS A 91 -1.90 25.15 50.10
N HIS A 92 -0.64 24.75 49.94
CA HIS A 92 0.26 24.35 51.02
C HIS A 92 0.75 25.48 51.94
N LYS A 93 0.45 26.75 51.63
CA LYS A 93 0.92 27.90 52.43
C LYS A 93 -0.05 28.38 53.51
N ASN A 94 -1.32 27.97 53.46
CA ASN A 94 -2.36 28.47 54.39
C ASN A 94 -2.76 27.48 55.50
N ASN A 95 -2.16 26.30 55.58
CA ASN A 95 -2.33 25.39 56.71
C ASN A 95 -0.98 24.76 57.04
N ALA A 96 -0.48 24.95 58.26
CA ALA A 96 0.61 24.14 58.79
C ALA A 96 0.08 22.71 58.97
N HIS A 97 0.89 21.72 58.60
CA HIS A 97 0.69 20.35 59.08
C HIS A 97 0.98 20.28 60.58
#